data_AF-A0A1B9APS0-F1
#
_entry.id   AF-A0A1B9APS0-F1
#
_cell.length_a   1.000
_cell.length_b   1.000
_cell.length_c   1.000
_cell.angle_alpha   90.00
_cell.angle_beta   90.00
_cell.angle_gamma   90.00
#
_symmetry.space_group_name_H-M   'P 1'
#
loop_
_entity.id
_entity.type
_entity.pdbx_description
1 polymer ?
#
loop_
_entity_poly.entity_id
_entity_poly.type
_entity_poly.pdbx_seq_one_letter_code
_entity_poly.pdbx_strand_id
1 'polypeptide(L)' 'MEKRRMMMTTMTTLTFANNQKELDRKIEQITENHQRLNPDSIVEISYVDPEFNDIQFLPHHTTQLLIGIKILNKEEHDF' A
#
# COMPACT_ATOMS: atom_id res chain seq x y z
N MET A 1 16.25 13.28 27.95
CA MET A 1 16.08 13.09 26.49
C MET A 1 15.16 11.91 26.29
N GLU A 2 13.90 12.18 26.01
CA GLU A 2 12.89 11.14 25.75
C GLU A 2 13.12 10.64 24.32
N LYS A 3 13.34 9.34 24.14
CA LYS A 3 13.46 8.74 22.80
C LYS A 3 12.13 8.97 22.10
N ARG A 4 12.09 9.81 21.06
CA ARG A 4 10.92 9.91 20.18
C ARG A 4 10.57 8.49 19.73
N ARG A 5 9.38 8.04 20.10
CA ARG A 5 8.88 6.73 19.72
C ARG A 5 8.54 6.80 18.24
N MET A 6 9.32 6.13 17.41
CA MET A 6 9.02 5.94 15.99
C MET A 6 7.59 5.40 15.86
N MET A 7 6.68 6.17 15.28
CA MET A 7 5.35 5.68 14.93
C MET A 7 5.42 5.16 13.49
N MET A 8 5.71 3.87 13.36
CA MET A 8 5.49 3.13 12.11
C MET A 8 4.15 2.43 12.22
N THR A 9 3.23 2.75 11.31
CA THR A 9 1.95 2.04 11.21
C THR A 9 1.98 1.15 9.98
N THR A 10 1.74 -0.14 10.17
CA THR A 10 1.62 -1.11 9.10
C THR A 10 0.21 -1.66 9.07
N MET A 11 -0.40 -1.70 7.90
CA MET A 11 -1.76 -2.17 7.67
C MET A 11 -1.79 -3.05 6.43
N THR A 12 -2.80 -3.92 6.34
CA THR A 12 -3.05 -4.71 5.14
C THR A 12 -4.47 -4.47 4.65
N THR A 13 -4.64 -4.31 3.35
CA THR A 13 -5.93 -4.15 2.69
C THR A 13 -6.11 -5.27 1.68
N LEU A 14 -7.26 -5.94 1.74
CA LEU A 14 -7.66 -6.89 0.73
C LEU A 14 -8.25 -6.15 -0.47
N THR A 15 -7.73 -6.43 -1.67
CA THR A 15 -8.23 -5.88 -2.93
C THR A 15 -8.48 -6.99 -3.94
N PHE A 16 -9.22 -6.66 -4.97
CA PHE A 16 -9.60 -7.58 -6.04
C PHE A 16 -9.37 -6.88 -7.37
N ALA A 17 -8.90 -7.58 -8.39
CA ALA A 17 -8.75 -7.01 -9.72
C ALA A 17 -8.89 -8.09 -10.79
N ASN A 18 -9.48 -7.74 -11.93
CA ASN A 18 -9.65 -8.65 -13.06
C ASN A 18 -8.57 -8.47 -14.14
N ASN A 19 -7.80 -7.37 -14.06
CA ASN A 19 -6.69 -7.07 -14.96
C ASN A 19 -5.75 -6.03 -14.33
N GLN A 20 -4.57 -5.85 -14.93
CA GLN A 20 -3.56 -4.91 -14.45
C GLN A 20 -4.07 -3.48 -14.35
N LYS A 21 -4.82 -3.00 -15.34
CA LYS A 21 -5.35 -1.63 -15.36
C LYS A 21 -6.29 -1.36 -14.18
N GLU A 22 -7.11 -2.34 -13.80
CA GLU A 22 -7.99 -2.25 -12.64
C GLU A 22 -7.17 -2.24 -11.33
N LEU A 23 -6.15 -3.10 -11.25
CA LEU A 23 -5.24 -3.14 -10.11
C LEU A 23 -4.51 -1.80 -9.93
N ASP A 24 -3.91 -1.25 -10.98
CA ASP A 24 -3.17 0.02 -10.94
C ASP A 24 -4.05 1.15 -10.39
N ARG A 25 -5.27 1.27 -10.93
CA ARG A 25 -6.24 2.27 -10.46
C ARG A 25 -6.59 2.08 -8.98
N LYS A 26 -6.73 0.83 -8.53
CA LYS A 26 -7.03 0.54 -7.11
C LYS A 26 -5.85 0.88 -6.21
N ILE A 27 -4.62 0.60 -6.63
CA ILE A 27 -3.41 0.96 -5.89
C ILE A 27 -3.25 2.47 -5.79
N GLU A 28 -3.48 3.20 -6.88
CA GLU A 28 -3.48 4.67 -6.89
C GLU A 28 -4.50 5.21 -5.88
N GLN A 29 -5.75 4.75 -5.94
CA GLN A 29 -6.80 5.16 -5.00
C GLN A 29 -6.48 4.84 -3.54
N ILE A 30 -5.90 3.67 -3.26
CA ILE A 30 -5.46 3.30 -1.90
C ILE A 30 -4.38 4.29 -1.45
N THR A 31 -3.38 4.54 -2.28
CA THR A 31 -2.25 5.43 -1.99
C THR A 31 -2.73 6.85 -1.70
N GLU A 32 -3.53 7.44 -2.59
CA GLU A 32 -4.08 8.79 -2.44
C GLU A 32 -4.93 8.94 -1.17
N ASN A 33 -5.76 7.93 -0.88
CA ASN A 33 -6.57 7.93 0.34
C ASN A 33 -5.71 7.96 1.60
N HIS A 34 -4.67 7.14 1.67
CA HIS A 34 -3.76 7.13 2.81
C HIS A 34 -2.92 8.40 2.89
N GLN A 35 -2.46 8.95 1.77
CA GLN A 35 -1.72 10.22 1.76
C GLN A 35 -2.58 11.39 2.24
N ARG A 36 -3.85 11.44 1.84
CA ARG A 36 -4.80 12.47 2.30
C ARG A 36 -5.07 12.39 3.80
N LEU A 37 -5.13 11.17 4.35
CA LEU A 37 -5.34 10.95 5.77
C LEU A 37 -4.06 11.16 6.60
N ASN A 38 -2.88 11.11 5.97
CA ASN A 38 -1.58 11.19 6.62
C ASN A 38 -0.66 12.17 5.83
N PRO A 39 -0.98 13.48 5.79
CA PRO A 39 -0.31 14.45 4.93
C PRO A 39 1.19 14.61 5.21
N ASP A 40 1.59 14.42 6.47
CA ASP A 40 2.97 14.54 6.94
C ASP A 40 3.71 13.19 6.97
N SER A 41 3.15 12.19 6.29
CA SER A 41 3.72 10.84 6.21
C SER A 41 4.02 10.45 4.77
N ILE A 42 4.99 9.55 4.61
CA ILE A 42 5.25 8.81 3.38
C ILE A 42 4.41 7.54 3.45
N VAL A 43 3.69 7.24 2.37
CA VAL A 43 2.90 6.02 2.22
C VAL A 43 3.64 5.11 1.25
N GLU A 44 4.03 3.93 1.71
CA GLU A 44 4.63 2.87 0.90
C GLU A 44 3.62 1.74 0.71
N ILE A 45 3.53 1.23 -0.52
CA ILE A 45 2.68 0.10 -0.88
C ILE A 45 3.56 -1.12 -1.19
N SER A 46 3.10 -2.30 -0.78
CA SER A 46 3.74 -3.59 -1.06
C SER A 46 2.70 -4.64 -1.43
N TYR A 47 3.08 -5.59 -2.27
CA TYR A 47 2.26 -6.74 -2.64
C TYR A 47 2.64 -7.90 -1.73
N VAL A 48 1.74 -8.26 -0.81
CA VAL A 48 2.01 -9.27 0.23
C VAL A 48 1.69 -10.67 -0.26
N ASP A 49 0.54 -10.82 -0.93
CA ASP A 49 0.12 -12.11 -1.51
C ASP A 49 -0.90 -11.89 -2.64
N PRO A 50 -0.64 -12.34 -3.87
CA PRO A 50 0.67 -12.81 -4.36
C PRO A 50 1.70 -11.67 -4.43
N GLU A 51 2.99 -12.01 -4.53
CA GLU A 51 4.04 -11.03 -4.84
C GLU A 51 3.80 -10.40 -6.23
N PHE A 52 4.31 -9.19 -6.46
CA PHE A 52 4.01 -8.41 -7.68
C PHE A 52 4.29 -9.19 -8.98
N ASN A 53 5.41 -9.91 -9.03
CA ASN A 53 5.82 -10.67 -10.22
C ASN A 53 4.99 -11.94 -10.45
N ASP A 54 4.26 -12.40 -9.42
CA ASP A 54 3.45 -13.62 -9.45
C ASP A 54 1.97 -13.32 -9.72
N ILE A 55 1.59 -12.05 -9.85
CA ILE A 55 0.21 -11.65 -10.18
C ILE A 55 -0.12 -12.13 -11.59
N GLN A 56 -1.06 -13.07 -11.67
CA GLN A 56 -1.60 -13.57 -12.93
C GLN A 56 -3.09 -13.28 -13.03
N PHE A 57 -3.47 -12.59 -14.11
CA PHE A 57 -4.88 -12.33 -14.42
C PHE A 57 -5.38 -13.37 -15.42
N LEU A 58 -6.33 -14.20 -14.98
CA LEU A 58 -6.99 -15.19 -15.82
C LEU A 58 -8.32 -14.64 -16.37
N PRO A 59 -8.66 -14.90 -17.64
CA PRO A 59 -9.98 -14.54 -18.18
C PRO A 59 -11.11 -15.11 -17.33
N HIS A 60 -12.13 -14.29 -17.04
CA HIS A 60 -13.30 -14.68 -16.24
C HIS A 60 -13.01 -15.03 -14.77
N HIS A 61 -11.83 -14.72 -14.26
CA HIS A 61 -11.50 -14.85 -12.84
C HIS A 61 -11.16 -13.48 -12.24
N THR A 62 -11.58 -13.28 -10.99
CA THR A 62 -11.13 -12.15 -10.18
C THR A 62 -9.92 -12.58 -9.37
N THR A 63 -8.82 -11.85 -9.52
CA THR A 63 -7.61 -12.06 -8.71
C THR A 63 -7.78 -11.33 -7.40
N GLN A 64 -7.58 -12.04 -6.29
CA GLN A 64 -7.55 -11.46 -4.94
C GLN A 64 -6.10 -11.11 -4.60
N LEU A 65 -5.87 -9.94 -4.02
CA LEU A 65 -4.55 -9.48 -3.61
C LEU A 65 -4.59 -8.91 -2.19
N LEU A 66 -3.61 -9.29 -1.37
CA LEU A 66 -3.32 -8.68 -0.09
C LEU A 66 -2.26 -7.60 -0.28
N ILE A 67 -2.62 -6.36 0.01
CA ILE A 67 -1.75 -5.19 -0.16
C ILE A 67 -1.28 -4.71 1.21
N GLY A 68 0.02 -4.64 1.41
CA GLY A 68 0.64 -4.05 2.58
C GLY A 68 0.79 -2.55 2.40
N ILE A 69 0.42 -1.79 3.43
CA ILE A 69 0.48 -0.33 3.46
C ILE A 69 1.30 0.07 4.68
N LYS A 70 2.34 0.87 4.45
CA LYS A 70 3.24 1.34 5.50
C LYS A 70 3.26 2.86 5.51
N ILE A 71 2.97 3.42 6.68
CA ILE A 71 2.92 4.86 6.91
C ILE A 71 4.13 5.24 7.76
N LEU A 72 4.99 6.08 7.19
CA LEU A 72 6.25 6.56 7.77
C LEU A 72 6.16 8.07 8.01
N ASN A 73 6.59 8.59 9.16
CA ASN A 73 6.63 10.05 9.37
C ASN A 73 7.73 10.72 8.53
N LYS A 74 7.41 11.85 7.88
CA LYS A 74 8.38 12.61 7.06
C LYS A 74 9.49 13.27 7.89
N GLU A 75 9.21 13.64 9.14
CA GLU A 75 10.17 14.34 10.03
C GLU A 75 11.48 13.57 10.29
N GLU A 76 11.55 12.29 9.91
CA GLU A 76 12.70 11.42 10.18
C GLU A 76 13.46 11.00 8.89
N HIS A 77 13.08 11.50 7.71
CA HIS A 77 13.76 11.20 6.42
C HIS A 77 14.72 12.29 5.92
N ASP A 78 14.77 13.45 6.58
CA ASP A 78 15.63 14.61 6.23
C ASP A 78 16.90 14.71 7.12
N PHE A 79 17.40 13.60 7.67
CA PHE A 79 18.69 13.54 8.40
C PHE A 79 19.68 12.56 7.76
#